data_AF-A0A9X4P6U7-F1
#
_entry.id   AF-A0A9X4P6U7-F1
#
_cell.length_a   1.000
_cell.length_b   1.000
_cell.length_c   1.000
_cell.angle_alpha   90.00
_cell.angle_beta   90.00
_cell.angle_gamma   90.00
#
_symmetry.space_group_name_H-M   'P 1'
#
loop_
_entity.id
_entity.type
_entity.pdbx_description
1 polymer ?
#
loop_
_entity_poly.entity_id
_entity_poly.type
_entity_poly.pdbx_seq_one_letter_code
_entity_poly.pdbx_strand_id
1 'polypeptide(L)'
;MKKLREKNERITKFLYKSIIILFILELLLIGFVKYVLLHRIFNFLQPFILKHEITLKVCIIGMILVFSSLILFVSLTSRISPLKCVQLRYQLLNFKREFLNSGVELYYKQTDVLKIELFCNGFVEDEAKLGKQFSQYLRLNLLYFKVQNAGNPTLFVLGEKVSRQNGMEELLNE
;
A
#
# COMPACT_ATOMS: atom_id res chain seq x y z
N MET A 1 17.63 -10.78 -13.40
CA MET A 1 16.65 -10.38 -12.36
C MET A 1 16.41 -8.87 -12.48
N LYS A 2 15.16 -8.39 -12.60
CA LYS A 2 14.87 -6.94 -12.60
C LYS A 2 15.33 -6.37 -11.26
N LYS A 3 16.27 -5.43 -11.26
CA LYS A 3 16.75 -4.72 -10.06
C LYS A 3 15.57 -4.14 -9.28
N LEU A 4 15.59 -4.17 -7.94
CA LEU A 4 14.56 -3.51 -7.10
C LEU A 4 14.50 -1.98 -7.27
N ARG A 5 15.31 -1.41 -8.17
CA ARG A 5 15.34 0.00 -8.56
C ARG A 5 14.03 0.53 -9.14
N GLU A 6 13.08 -0.33 -9.48
CA GLU A 6 11.75 0.09 -9.93
C GLU A 6 10.99 0.78 -8.79
N LYS A 7 10.65 2.06 -9.03
CA LYS A 7 9.71 2.89 -8.25
C LYS A 7 8.56 2.01 -7.75
N ASN A 8 8.12 2.22 -6.51
CA ASN A 8 7.17 1.36 -5.79
C ASN A 8 5.82 1.24 -6.53
N GLU A 9 5.78 0.42 -7.59
CA GLU A 9 4.72 0.41 -8.61
C GLU A 9 3.36 0.04 -8.02
N ARG A 10 3.36 -0.73 -6.93
CA ARG A 10 2.13 -1.11 -6.23
C ARG A 10 1.46 0.09 -5.58
N ILE A 11 2.22 1.02 -4.99
CA ILE A 11 1.66 2.23 -4.38
C ILE A 11 1.08 3.13 -5.47
N THR A 12 1.83 3.33 -6.56
CA THR A 12 1.33 4.14 -7.69
C THR A 12 0.12 3.48 -8.36
N LYS A 13 0.10 2.15 -8.53
CA LYS A 13 -1.06 1.41 -9.03
C LYS A 13 -2.26 1.47 -8.10
N PHE A 14 -2.05 1.39 -6.77
CA PHE A 14 -3.13 1.53 -5.80
C PHE A 14 -3.72 2.93 -5.80
N LEU A 15 -2.88 3.98 -5.71
CA LEU A 15 -3.32 5.38 -5.80
C LEU A 15 -4.05 5.64 -7.11
N TYR A 16 -3.51 5.16 -8.23
CA TYR A 16 -4.13 5.30 -9.54
C TYR A 16 -5.50 4.60 -9.60
N LYS A 17 -5.62 3.39 -9.05
CA LYS A 17 -6.90 2.67 -8.98
C LYS A 17 -7.92 3.40 -8.11
N SER A 18 -7.49 3.95 -6.97
CA SER A 18 -8.37 4.74 -6.09
C SER A 18 -8.84 6.03 -6.78
N ILE A 19 -7.96 6.72 -7.51
CA ILE A 19 -8.30 7.92 -8.29
C ILE A 19 -9.30 7.57 -9.41
N ILE A 20 -9.11 6.44 -10.09
CA ILE A 20 -10.05 5.98 -11.13
C ILE A 20 -11.44 5.71 -10.53
N ILE A 21 -11.51 5.03 -9.38
CA ILE A 21 -12.80 4.73 -8.73
C ILE A 21 -13.52 6.03 -8.34
N LEU A 22 -12.78 6.99 -7.77
CA LEU A 22 -13.29 8.33 -7.48
C LEU A 22 -13.85 9.02 -8.73
N PHE A 23 -13.09 8.99 -9.82
CA PHE A 23 -13.50 9.62 -11.09
C PHE A 23 -14.74 8.97 -11.70
N ILE A 24 -14.85 7.63 -11.66
CA ILE A 24 -16.04 6.91 -12.13
C ILE A 24 -17.27 7.27 -11.27
N LEU A 25 -17.09 7.35 -9.95
CA LEU A 25 -18.17 7.72 -9.04
C LEU A 25 -18.65 9.16 -9.30
N GLU A 26 -17.72 10.08 -9.54
CA GLU A 26 -18.03 11.48 -9.87
C GLU A 26 -18.80 11.59 -11.21
N LEU A 27 -18.38 10.84 -12.23
CA LEU A 27 -19.11 10.76 -13.51
C LEU A 27 -20.53 10.20 -13.36
N LEU A 28 -20.71 9.15 -12.55
CA LEU A 28 -22.03 8.59 -12.23
C LEU A 28 -22.91 9.62 -11.52
N LEU A 29 -22.35 10.38 -10.58
CA LEU A 29 -23.08 11.39 -9.82
C LEU A 29 -23.51 12.57 -10.71
N ILE A 30 -22.63 13.02 -11.61
CA ILE A 30 -22.95 14.03 -12.63
C ILE A 30 -24.04 13.51 -13.59
N GLY A 31 -23.94 12.25 -14.02
CA GLY A 31 -24.94 11.61 -14.87
C GLY A 31 -26.31 11.53 -14.19
N PHE A 32 -26.34 11.17 -12.92
CA PHE A 32 -27.56 11.14 -12.11
C PHE A 32 -28.19 12.53 -11.96
N VAL A 33 -27.38 13.55 -11.66
CA VAL A 33 -27.85 14.95 -11.54
C VAL A 33 -28.44 15.44 -12.87
N LYS A 34 -27.76 15.19 -14.00
CA LYS A 34 -28.27 15.54 -15.34
C LYS A 34 -29.57 14.82 -15.67
N TYR A 35 -29.68 13.53 -15.34
CA TYR A 35 -30.90 12.75 -15.55
C TYR A 35 -32.08 13.31 -14.77
N VAL A 36 -31.87 13.67 -13.49
CA VAL A 36 -32.91 14.28 -12.64
C VAL A 36 -33.34 15.65 -13.17
N LEU A 37 -32.40 16.47 -13.68
CA LEU A 37 -32.66 17.78 -14.28
C LEU A 37 -33.44 17.70 -15.61
N LEU A 38 -33.15 16.69 -16.44
CA LEU A 38 -33.75 16.54 -17.77
C LEU A 38 -35.18 15.98 -17.72
N HIS A 39 -35.49 15.17 -16.71
CA HIS A 39 -36.84 14.58 -16.55
C HIS A 39 -37.77 15.49 -15.74
N ARG A 40 -39.09 15.35 -15.96
CA ARG A 40 -40.19 16.06 -15.23
C ARG A 40 -40.15 15.93 -13.69
N ILE A 41 -39.26 15.10 -13.17
CA ILE A 41 -38.92 14.97 -11.75
C ILE A 41 -38.44 16.32 -11.18
N PHE A 42 -37.70 17.13 -11.97
CA PHE A 42 -37.24 18.44 -11.53
C PHE A 42 -38.40 19.38 -11.20
N ASN A 43 -39.41 19.50 -12.07
CA ASN A 43 -40.56 20.37 -11.82
C ASN A 43 -41.38 19.93 -10.60
N PHE A 44 -41.41 18.62 -10.31
CA PHE A 44 -42.06 18.08 -9.11
C PHE A 44 -41.25 18.36 -7.83
N LEU A 45 -39.93 18.27 -7.90
CA LEU A 45 -39.03 18.53 -6.77
C LEU A 45 -38.71 20.01 -6.57
N GLN A 46 -38.89 20.86 -7.59
CA GLN A 46 -38.55 22.28 -7.58
C GLN A 46 -39.09 23.06 -6.36
N PRO A 47 -40.40 22.98 -5.99
CA PRO A 47 -40.89 23.67 -4.81
C PRO A 47 -40.27 23.16 -3.51
N PHE A 48 -39.93 21.86 -3.45
CA PHE A 48 -39.28 21.24 -2.30
C PHE A 48 -37.80 21.66 -2.18
N ILE A 49 -37.10 21.73 -3.31
CA ILE A 49 -35.70 22.17 -3.40
C ILE A 49 -35.56 23.63 -2.99
N LEU A 50 -36.46 24.52 -3.45
CA LEU A 50 -36.46 25.93 -3.04
C LEU A 50 -36.76 26.09 -1.55
N LYS A 51 -37.69 25.30 -1.00
CA LYS A 51 -38.04 25.35 0.43
C LYS A 51 -36.93 24.85 1.34
N HIS A 52 -36.11 23.90 0.88
CA HIS A 52 -35.07 23.25 1.66
C HIS A 52 -33.66 23.46 1.09
N GLU A 53 -33.43 24.54 0.35
CA GLU A 53 -32.21 24.78 -0.41
C GLU A 53 -30.94 24.72 0.45
N ILE A 54 -31.00 25.35 1.64
CA ILE A 54 -29.90 25.38 2.60
C ILE A 54 -29.64 23.98 3.17
N THR A 55 -30.70 23.25 3.55
CA THR A 55 -30.58 21.90 4.10
C THR A 55 -29.98 20.94 3.09
N LEU A 56 -30.38 21.03 1.82
CA LEU A 56 -29.82 20.22 0.73
C LEU A 56 -28.33 20.53 0.50
N LYS A 57 -27.94 21.80 0.49
CA LYS A 57 -26.52 22.20 0.39
C LYS A 57 -25.69 21.61 1.52
N VAL A 58 -26.18 21.68 2.77
CA VAL A 58 -25.50 21.10 3.93
C VAL A 58 -25.42 19.57 3.83
N CYS A 59 -26.48 18.90 3.39
CA CYS A 59 -26.48 17.45 3.17
C CYS A 59 -25.46 17.03 2.11
N ILE A 60 -25.37 17.75 0.98
CA ILE A 60 -24.41 17.46 -0.09
C ILE A 60 -22.98 17.62 0.42
N ILE A 61 -22.68 18.73 1.10
CA ILE A 61 -21.36 18.97 1.69
C ILE A 61 -21.02 17.86 2.70
N GLY A 62 -21.97 17.48 3.55
CA GLY A 62 -21.82 16.38 4.50
C GLY A 62 -21.51 15.05 3.82
N MET A 63 -22.22 14.72 2.75
CA MET A 63 -21.97 13.50 1.97
C MET A 63 -20.57 13.49 1.36
N ILE A 64 -20.11 14.60 0.77
CA ILE A 64 -18.74 14.73 0.22
C ILE A 64 -17.68 14.53 1.31
N LEU A 65 -17.89 15.13 2.49
CA LEU A 65 -17.00 14.96 3.64
C LEU A 65 -16.94 13.50 4.13
N VAL A 66 -18.09 12.84 4.27
CA VAL A 66 -18.16 11.43 4.65
C VAL A 66 -17.45 10.56 3.60
N PHE A 67 -17.78 10.70 2.31
CA PHE A 67 -17.15 9.91 1.25
C PHE A 67 -15.63 10.13 1.17
N SER A 68 -15.16 11.38 1.23
CA SER A 68 -13.73 11.68 1.21
C SER A 68 -13.01 11.09 2.42
N SER A 69 -13.58 11.20 3.63
CA SER A 69 -13.02 10.58 4.83
C SER A 69 -12.95 9.05 4.74
N LEU A 70 -13.96 8.41 4.14
CA LEU A 70 -14.04 6.96 3.99
C LEU A 70 -12.98 6.44 3.01
N ILE A 71 -12.76 7.15 1.90
CA ILE A 71 -11.71 6.83 0.94
C ILE A 71 -10.33 7.01 1.56
N LEU A 72 -10.15 8.09 2.33
CA LEU A 72 -8.90 8.37 3.04
C LEU A 72 -8.63 7.28 4.09
N PHE A 73 -9.65 6.86 4.83
CA PHE A 73 -9.58 5.76 5.80
C PHE A 73 -9.21 4.43 5.13
N VAL A 74 -9.89 4.05 4.04
CA VAL A 74 -9.60 2.83 3.27
C VAL A 74 -8.17 2.87 2.71
N SER A 75 -7.73 4.03 2.23
CA SER A 75 -6.38 4.23 1.71
C SER A 75 -5.30 4.09 2.81
N LEU A 76 -5.57 4.63 4.00
CA LEU A 76 -4.67 4.56 5.16
C LEU A 76 -4.66 3.21 5.87
N THR A 77 -5.75 2.46 5.84
CA THR A 77 -5.88 1.16 6.52
C THR A 77 -5.58 -0.04 5.61
N SER A 78 -5.53 0.17 4.30
CA SER A 78 -5.13 -0.85 3.32
C SER A 78 -3.81 -1.55 3.69
N ARG A 79 -3.68 -2.82 3.29
CA ARG A 79 -2.43 -3.59 3.40
C ARG A 79 -1.22 -2.85 2.81
N ILE A 80 -1.46 -2.01 1.80
CA ILE A 80 -0.47 -1.20 1.11
C ILE A 80 -0.67 0.26 1.52
N SER A 81 -0.82 0.53 2.82
CA SER A 81 -1.03 1.91 3.23
C SER A 81 0.21 2.76 3.00
N PRO A 82 0.06 4.01 2.53
CA PRO A 82 1.17 4.94 2.40
C PRO A 82 1.91 5.11 3.72
N LEU A 83 1.18 5.09 4.83
CA LEU A 83 1.72 5.26 6.18
C LEU A 83 2.68 4.13 6.56
N LYS A 84 2.28 2.87 6.33
CA LYS A 84 3.15 1.68 6.56
C LYS A 84 4.38 1.72 5.67
N CYS A 85 4.26 2.20 4.43
CA CYS A 85 5.40 2.33 3.53
C CYS A 85 6.40 3.40 3.99
N VAL A 86 5.90 4.54 4.48
CA VAL A 86 6.75 5.60 5.06
C VAL A 86 7.43 5.13 6.34
N GLN A 87 6.69 4.46 7.22
CA GLN A 87 7.25 3.87 8.45
C GLN A 87 8.36 2.86 8.14
N LEU A 88 8.11 1.92 7.22
CA LEU A 88 9.10 0.93 6.78
C LEU A 88 10.34 1.62 6.19
N ARG A 89 10.15 2.64 5.35
CA ARG A 89 11.27 3.42 4.79
C ARG A 89 12.12 4.04 5.90
N TYR A 90 11.47 4.62 6.90
CA TYR A 90 12.14 5.25 8.02
C TYR A 90 12.92 4.24 8.86
N GLN A 91 12.31 3.09 9.17
CA GLN A 91 12.96 1.97 9.87
C GLN A 91 14.19 1.46 9.11
N LEU A 92 14.10 1.28 7.79
CA LEU A 92 15.23 0.84 6.97
C LEU A 92 16.36 1.89 6.88
N LEU A 93 16.01 3.18 6.85
CA LEU A 93 17.00 4.26 6.90
C LEU A 93 17.73 4.32 8.24
N ASN A 94 17.01 4.15 9.35
CA ASN A 94 17.61 4.08 10.68
C ASN A 94 18.48 2.84 10.83
N PHE A 95 18.01 1.68 10.39
CA PHE A 95 18.80 0.45 10.35
C PHE A 95 20.11 0.66 9.57
N LYS A 96 20.05 1.32 8.41
CA LYS A 96 21.25 1.65 7.63
C LYS A 96 22.22 2.54 8.43
N ARG A 97 21.72 3.54 9.17
CA ARG A 97 22.57 4.42 9.98
C ARG A 97 23.21 3.72 11.18
N GLU A 98 22.49 2.80 11.81
CA GLU A 98 22.92 2.12 13.03
C GLU A 98 23.85 0.92 12.75
N PHE A 99 23.59 0.18 11.67
CA PHE A 99 24.22 -1.13 11.45
C PHE A 99 25.02 -1.26 10.15
N LEU A 100 24.92 -0.30 9.22
CA LEU A 100 25.61 -0.39 7.92
C LEU A 100 26.61 0.75 7.72
N ASN A 101 27.73 0.41 7.07
CA ASN A 101 28.75 1.39 6.69
C ASN A 101 28.22 2.35 5.61
N SER A 102 28.77 3.56 5.57
CA SER A 102 28.36 4.67 4.69
C SER A 102 28.32 4.32 3.19
N GLY A 103 29.10 3.32 2.76
CA GLY A 103 29.19 2.87 1.37
C GLY A 103 28.17 1.79 0.93
N VAL A 104 27.27 1.35 1.81
CA VAL A 104 26.29 0.30 1.50
C VAL A 104 25.02 0.92 0.91
N GLU A 105 24.60 0.48 -0.28
CA GLU A 105 23.30 0.87 -0.84
C GLU A 105 22.23 -0.16 -0.45
N LEU A 106 21.09 0.34 0.04
CA LEU A 106 19.95 -0.47 0.46
C LEU A 106 18.76 -0.12 -0.43
N TYR A 107 18.22 -1.14 -1.10
CA TYR A 107 16.97 -1.06 -1.85
C TYR A 107 15.98 -2.03 -1.25
N TYR A 108 14.69 -1.69 -1.29
CA TYR A 108 13.65 -2.55 -0.77
C TYR A 108 12.38 -2.47 -1.60
N LYS A 109 11.59 -3.53 -1.55
CA LYS A 109 10.27 -3.61 -2.18
C LYS A 109 9.32 -4.38 -1.28
N GLN A 110 8.24 -3.70 -0.90
CA GLN A 110 7.16 -4.29 -0.12
C GLN A 110 6.12 -4.90 -1.07
N THR A 111 5.99 -6.21 -1.03
CA THR A 111 4.93 -6.95 -1.73
C THR A 111 4.05 -7.65 -0.69
N ASP A 112 3.82 -8.96 -0.85
CA ASP A 112 3.23 -9.81 0.20
C ASP A 112 4.30 -10.19 1.22
N VAL A 113 5.55 -10.18 0.77
CA VAL A 113 6.78 -10.26 1.57
C VAL A 113 7.62 -8.99 1.34
N LEU A 114 8.42 -8.62 2.33
CA LEU A 114 9.44 -7.60 2.25
C LEU A 114 10.69 -8.18 1.60
N LYS A 115 11.14 -7.58 0.49
CA LYS A 115 12.40 -7.91 -0.18
C LYS A 115 13.38 -6.77 0.02
N ILE A 116 14.60 -7.06 0.48
CA ILE A 116 15.67 -6.09 0.71
C ILE A 116 16.88 -6.53 -0.11
N GLU A 117 17.38 -5.66 -0.98
CA GLU A 117 18.64 -5.81 -1.71
C GLU A 117 19.70 -4.91 -1.07
N LEU A 118 20.86 -5.49 -0.78
CA LEU A 118 22.02 -4.79 -0.26
C LEU A 118 23.18 -4.89 -1.25
N PHE A 119 23.68 -3.74 -1.69
CA PHE A 119 24.89 -3.61 -2.48
C PHE A 119 26.01 -3.15 -1.58
N CYS A 120 27.01 -4.02 -1.40
CA CYS A 120 28.16 -3.73 -0.55
C CYS A 120 29.40 -3.60 -1.45
N ASN A 121 30.08 -2.46 -1.39
CA ASN A 121 31.36 -2.25 -2.05
C ASN A 121 32.52 -2.83 -1.19
N GLY A 122 32.32 -4.00 -0.60
CA GLY A 122 33.23 -4.67 0.35
C GLY A 122 32.59 -5.89 1.00
N PHE A 123 33.38 -6.67 1.75
CA PHE A 123 32.90 -7.86 2.48
C PHE A 123 32.02 -7.42 3.68
N VAL A 124 30.80 -7.94 3.78
CA VAL A 124 30.01 -7.85 5.01
C VAL A 124 30.32 -9.11 5.81
N GLU A 125 30.85 -8.96 7.02
CA GLU A 125 31.39 -10.07 7.81
C GLU A 125 30.38 -11.13 8.29
N ASP A 126 29.10 -11.07 7.92
CA ASP A 126 28.17 -12.20 8.01
C ASP A 126 26.79 -11.78 7.46
N GLU A 127 26.46 -12.15 6.21
CA GLU A 127 25.14 -11.85 5.64
C GLU A 127 24.02 -12.54 6.44
N ALA A 128 24.29 -13.71 7.00
CA ALA A 128 23.34 -14.44 7.83
C ALA A 128 23.02 -13.69 9.14
N LYS A 129 24.03 -13.07 9.77
CA LYS A 129 23.84 -12.24 10.97
C LYS A 129 23.03 -10.99 10.65
N LEU A 130 23.33 -10.35 9.51
CA LEU A 130 22.58 -9.19 9.04
C LEU A 130 21.11 -9.52 8.77
N GLY A 131 20.83 -10.68 8.17
CA GLY A 131 19.46 -11.17 7.98
C GLY A 131 18.69 -11.36 9.28
N LYS A 132 19.34 -11.88 10.33
CA LYS A 132 18.75 -11.99 11.68
C LYS A 132 18.49 -10.62 12.30
N GLN A 133 19.41 -9.66 12.14
CA GLN A 133 19.23 -8.30 12.62
C GLN A 133 18.05 -7.60 11.94
N PHE A 134 17.88 -7.76 10.61
CA PHE A 134 16.69 -7.26 9.91
C PHE A 134 15.41 -7.88 10.48
N SER A 135 15.42 -9.19 10.73
CA SER A 135 14.26 -9.91 11.27
C SER A 135 13.86 -9.38 12.65
N GLN A 136 14.84 -9.17 13.53
CA GLN A 136 14.61 -8.63 14.86
C GLN A 136 14.16 -7.16 14.84
N TYR A 137 14.82 -6.32 14.06
CA TYR A 137 14.55 -4.89 14.01
C TYR A 137 13.17 -4.58 13.41
N LEU A 138 12.82 -5.27 12.32
CA LEU A 138 11.54 -5.08 11.64
C LEU A 138 10.41 -5.92 12.24
N ARG A 139 10.72 -6.82 13.19
CA ARG A 139 9.77 -7.79 13.77
C ARG A 139 9.07 -8.64 12.70
N LEU A 140 9.82 -9.06 11.69
CA LEU A 140 9.35 -9.90 10.58
C LEU A 140 10.19 -11.17 10.51
N ASN A 141 9.58 -12.32 10.19
CA ASN A 141 10.35 -13.55 10.06
C ASN A 141 11.24 -13.50 8.81
N LEU A 142 12.51 -13.87 8.96
CA LEU A 142 13.38 -14.10 7.80
C LEU A 142 12.94 -15.42 7.14
N LEU A 143 12.37 -15.33 5.93
CA LEU A 143 11.93 -16.50 5.18
C LEU A 143 13.11 -17.19 4.51
N TYR A 144 13.92 -16.42 3.80
CA TYR A 144 15.19 -16.88 3.22
C TYR A 144 16.07 -15.68 2.87
N PHE A 145 17.36 -15.92 2.71
CA PHE A 145 18.31 -14.96 2.14
C PHE A 145 19.13 -15.65 1.04
N LYS A 146 19.56 -14.88 0.05
CA LYS A 146 20.39 -15.35 -1.05
C LYS A 146 21.59 -14.41 -1.21
N VAL A 147 22.77 -14.94 -0.91
CA VAL A 147 24.04 -14.27 -1.23
C VAL A 147 24.30 -14.47 -2.72
N GLN A 148 24.51 -13.38 -3.45
CA GLN A 148 24.91 -13.44 -4.86
C GLN A 148 26.35 -12.94 -4.97
N ASN A 149 27.24 -13.78 -5.48
CA ASN A 149 28.67 -13.43 -5.59
C ASN A 149 28.91 -12.34 -6.66
N ALA A 150 30.01 -11.60 -6.46
CA ALA A 150 30.65 -10.61 -7.34
C ALA A 150 29.69 -9.65 -8.09
N GLY A 151 29.45 -8.47 -7.52
CA GLY A 151 28.73 -7.36 -8.17
C GLY A 151 27.20 -7.45 -8.12
N ASN A 152 26.66 -8.53 -7.57
CA ASN A 152 25.22 -8.73 -7.36
C ASN A 152 24.82 -8.46 -5.91
N PRO A 153 23.60 -7.94 -5.66
CA PRO A 153 23.16 -7.63 -4.31
C PRO A 153 22.81 -8.89 -3.52
N THR A 154 23.07 -8.86 -2.21
CA THR A 154 22.52 -9.83 -1.27
C THR A 154 21.02 -9.55 -1.11
N LEU A 155 20.19 -10.57 -1.31
CA LEU A 155 18.74 -10.47 -1.20
C LEU A 155 18.25 -11.10 0.11
N PHE A 156 17.53 -10.32 0.91
CA PHE A 156 16.81 -10.79 2.09
C PHE A 156 15.31 -10.77 1.82
N VAL A 157 14.61 -11.84 2.20
CA VAL A 157 13.16 -11.93 2.08
C VAL A 157 12.55 -12.17 3.46
N LEU A 158 11.77 -11.20 3.93
CA LEU A 158 11.13 -11.21 5.24
C LEU A 158 9.61 -11.15 5.11
N GLY A 159 8.87 -11.75 6.04
CA GLY A 159 7.41 -11.71 6.05
C GLY A 159 6.79 -12.74 6.97
N GLU A 160 5.49 -12.93 6.85
CA GLU A 160 4.82 -14.06 7.46
C GLU A 160 5.10 -15.32 6.65
N LYS A 161 5.34 -16.44 7.35
CA LYS A 161 5.44 -17.74 6.70
C LYS A 161 4.03 -18.07 6.22
N VAL A 162 3.81 -17.99 4.91
CA VAL A 162 2.54 -18.46 4.34
C VAL A 162 2.46 -19.94 4.68
N SER A 163 1.57 -20.30 5.63
CA SER A 163 1.23 -21.70 5.83
C SER A 163 0.69 -22.16 4.48
N ARG A 164 1.39 -23.09 3.82
CA ARG A 164 0.74 -23.87 2.78
C ARG A 164 -0.34 -24.64 3.53
N GLN A 165 -1.60 -24.24 3.39
CA GLN A 165 -2.70 -25.14 3.71
C GLN A 165 -2.51 -26.34 2.79
N ASN A 166 -2.01 -27.42 3.37
CA ASN A 166 -1.85 -28.66 2.67
C ASN A 166 -3.27 -29.24 2.63
N GLY A 167 -3.98 -29.11 1.51
CA GLY A 167 -5.38 -29.54 1.43
C GLY A 167 -5.59 -31.03 1.81
N MET A 168 -4.52 -31.84 1.75
CA MET A 168 -4.51 -33.22 2.25
C MET A 168 -4.50 -33.33 3.78
N GLU A 169 -3.89 -32.41 4.52
CA GLU A 169 -3.91 -32.41 6.00
C GLU A 169 -5.25 -31.95 6.57
N GLU A 170 -5.99 -31.09 5.87
CA GLU A 170 -7.35 -30.71 6.27
C GLU A 170 -8.36 -31.84 6.02
N LEU A 171 -8.18 -32.64 4.96
CA LEU A 171 -9.06 -33.78 4.64
C LEU A 171 -8.80 -35.04 5.50
N LEU A 172 -7.60 -35.19 6.06
CA LEU A 172 -7.23 -36.33 6.90
C LEU A 172 -7.55 -36.12 8.39
N ASN A 173 -7.95 -34.90 8.77
CA ASN A 173 -8.31 -34.53 10.15
C ASN A 173 -9.82 -34.27 10.33
N GLU A 174 -10.66 -34.61 9.33
CA GLU A 174 -12.12 -34.81 9.48
C GLU A 174 -12.43 -36.28 9.76
#